data_AF-A0A8T4VUC3-F1
#
_entry.id   AF-A0A8T4VUC3-F1
#
_cell.length_a   1.000
_cell.length_b   1.000
_cell.length_c   1.000
_cell.angle_alpha   90.00
_cell.angle_beta   90.00
_cell.angle_gamma   90.00
#
_symmetry.space_group_name_H-M   'P 1'
#
loop_
_entity.id
_entity.type
_entity.pdbx_description
1 polymer ?
#
loop_
_entity_poly.entity_id
_entity_poly.type
_entity_poly.pdbx_seq_one_letter_code
_entity_poly.pdbx_strand_id
1 'polypeptide(L)'
;MNLSELLSSLQQAPIVNKGDYHYVIHPITDGIPHITPSLLNEVTTALKEKIMPYTPFDKLVTMEAMGIPLATSLSLELNIPFTIIRKRSYKLPDEHPVKQKTGYSESTLFINGLQKNDSIVIVDDVLSTGGTLEAVLHTLKQMNVNVKAVFVAVDKGDAAKTLSSETNIPIESLVHISVSEKNVHIDTND
;
A
#
# COMPACT_ATOMS: atom_id res chain seq x y z
N MET A 1 16.73 -8.05 -6.56
CA MET A 1 15.67 -8.27 -5.57
C MET A 1 15.49 -9.77 -5.31
N ASN A 2 15.66 -10.22 -4.07
CA ASN A 2 15.27 -11.57 -3.65
C ASN A 2 13.87 -11.48 -3.04
N LEU A 3 12.91 -12.26 -3.54
CA LEU A 3 11.52 -12.31 -3.05
C LEU A 3 11.11 -13.74 -2.67
N SER A 4 12.07 -14.63 -2.44
CA SER A 4 11.82 -16.05 -2.22
C SER A 4 10.85 -16.33 -1.06
N GLU A 5 10.96 -15.61 0.05
CA GLU A 5 10.06 -15.79 1.20
C GLU A 5 8.68 -15.21 0.92
N LEU A 6 8.59 -14.05 0.28
CA LEU A 6 7.32 -13.45 -0.13
C LEU A 6 6.55 -14.36 -1.09
N LEU A 7 7.21 -14.86 -2.14
CA LEU A 7 6.59 -15.73 -3.14
C LEU A 7 6.14 -17.06 -2.51
N SER A 8 7.02 -17.68 -1.70
CA SER A 8 6.71 -18.92 -1.00
C SER A 8 5.56 -18.77 0.00
N SER A 9 5.53 -17.67 0.76
CA SER A 9 4.46 -17.40 1.72
C SER A 9 3.12 -17.09 1.07
N LEU A 10 3.11 -16.44 -0.11
CA LEU A 10 1.90 -16.23 -0.90
C LEU A 10 1.33 -17.53 -1.46
N GLN A 11 2.16 -18.43 -1.96
CA GLN A 11 1.72 -19.75 -2.47
C GLN A 11 1.11 -20.63 -1.37
N GLN A 12 1.60 -20.50 -0.14
CA GLN A 12 1.12 -21.27 1.02
C GLN A 12 0.01 -20.56 1.80
N ALA A 13 -0.37 -19.35 1.40
CA ALA A 13 -1.32 -18.54 2.13
C ALA A 13 -2.73 -19.17 2.12
N PRO A 14 -3.43 -19.22 3.26
CA PRO A 14 -4.79 -19.72 3.31
C PRO A 14 -5.72 -18.86 2.46
N ILE A 15 -6.61 -19.53 1.72
CA ILE A 15 -7.65 -18.91 0.91
C ILE A 15 -9.00 -19.13 1.59
N VAL A 16 -9.77 -18.06 1.76
CA VAL A 16 -11.12 -18.12 2.30
C VAL A 16 -12.14 -17.70 1.24
N ASN A 17 -13.26 -18.41 1.20
CA ASN A 17 -14.39 -18.04 0.36
C ASN A 17 -15.21 -16.92 1.04
N LYS A 18 -15.46 -15.82 0.33
CA LYS A 18 -16.24 -14.66 0.77
C LYS A 18 -17.60 -14.55 0.07
N GLY A 19 -18.13 -15.68 -0.41
CA GLY A 19 -19.34 -15.75 -1.22
C GLY A 19 -19.01 -15.49 -2.69
N ASP A 20 -18.85 -14.22 -3.04
CA ASP A 20 -18.70 -13.80 -4.44
C ASP A 20 -17.25 -13.84 -4.96
N TYR A 21 -16.27 -14.03 -4.06
CA TYR A 21 -14.85 -14.07 -4.41
C TYR A 21 -14.02 -14.88 -3.41
N HIS A 22 -12.81 -15.24 -3.82
CA HIS A 22 -11.80 -15.88 -2.98
C HIS A 22 -10.81 -14.85 -2.46
N TYR A 23 -10.51 -14.92 -1.16
CA TYR A 23 -9.65 -13.97 -0.48
C TYR A 23 -8.45 -14.69 0.13
N VAL A 24 -7.25 -14.30 -0.30
CA VAL A 24 -5.99 -14.75 0.30
C VAL A 24 -5.74 -13.99 1.61
N ILE A 25 -5.46 -14.74 2.67
CA ILE A 25 -5.05 -14.21 3.98
C ILE A 25 -3.55 -14.38 4.12
N HIS A 26 -2.79 -13.29 4.16
CA HIS A 26 -1.32 -13.33 4.14
C HIS A 26 -0.71 -12.50 5.28
N PRO A 27 0.45 -12.91 5.85
CA PRO A 27 1.08 -12.15 6.91
C PRO A 27 1.28 -10.67 6.61
N ILE A 28 1.72 -10.31 5.41
CA ILE A 28 1.99 -8.91 5.02
C ILE A 28 0.69 -8.15 4.82
N THR A 29 -0.34 -8.75 4.21
CA THR A 29 -1.58 -8.04 3.86
C THR A 29 -2.66 -8.07 4.94
N ASP A 30 -2.58 -8.98 5.89
CA ASP A 30 -3.63 -9.21 6.90
C ASP A 30 -3.09 -9.30 8.32
N GLY A 31 -1.77 -9.39 8.51
CA GLY A 31 -1.13 -9.57 9.82
C GLY A 31 -1.32 -10.97 10.40
N ILE A 32 -1.95 -11.87 9.63
CA ILE A 32 -2.21 -13.26 10.00
C ILE A 32 -1.93 -14.21 8.81
N PRO A 33 -1.31 -15.38 9.05
CA PRO A 33 -0.51 -15.72 10.23
C PRO A 33 0.55 -14.65 10.54
N HIS A 34 1.19 -14.72 11.71
CA HIS A 34 2.10 -13.66 12.17
C HIS A 34 3.19 -13.34 11.13
N ILE A 35 3.58 -12.06 11.07
CA ILE A 35 4.70 -11.60 10.23
C ILE A 35 6.01 -12.05 10.88
N THR A 36 6.81 -12.86 10.17
CA THR A 36 8.15 -13.20 10.65
C THR A 36 9.12 -12.03 10.38
N PRO A 37 10.17 -11.86 11.21
CA PRO A 37 11.18 -10.85 10.95
C PRO A 37 11.88 -11.00 9.59
N SER A 38 12.11 -12.25 9.14
CA SER A 38 12.76 -12.53 7.85
C SER A 38 11.92 -12.06 6.67
N LEU A 39 10.61 -12.36 6.68
CA LEU A 39 9.68 -11.95 5.64
C LEU A 39 9.53 -10.42 5.61
N LEU A 40 9.38 -9.78 6.78
CA LEU A 40 9.31 -8.32 6.86
C LEU A 40 10.58 -7.67 6.31
N ASN A 41 11.75 -8.23 6.64
CA ASN A 41 13.04 -7.72 6.17
C ASN A 41 13.19 -7.89 4.65
N GLU A 42 12.80 -9.04 4.08
CA GLU A 42 12.85 -9.29 2.63
C GLU A 42 11.97 -8.27 1.88
N VAL A 43 10.72 -8.11 2.31
CA VAL A 43 9.76 -7.17 1.69
C VAL A 43 10.23 -5.72 1.82
N THR A 44 10.70 -5.32 3.01
CA THR A 44 11.18 -3.95 3.26
C THR A 44 12.42 -3.63 2.42
N THR A 45 13.38 -4.56 2.34
CA THR A 45 14.59 -4.41 1.52
C THR A 45 14.22 -4.22 0.05
N ALA A 46 13.30 -5.04 -0.46
CA ALA A 46 12.83 -4.97 -1.83
C ALA A 46 12.10 -3.64 -2.14
N LEU A 47 11.20 -3.19 -1.24
CA LEU A 47 10.54 -1.89 -1.38
C LEU A 47 11.55 -0.74 -1.35
N LYS A 48 12.53 -0.79 -0.44
CA LYS A 48 13.60 0.20 -0.36
C LYS A 48 14.37 0.32 -1.67
N GLU A 49 14.77 -0.80 -2.29
CA GLU A 49 15.45 -0.80 -3.59
C GLU A 49 14.64 -0.04 -4.65
N LYS A 50 13.31 -0.22 -4.69
CA LYS A 50 12.40 0.49 -5.60
C LYS A 50 12.18 1.97 -5.24
N ILE A 51 12.23 2.33 -3.97
CA ILE A 51 12.00 3.69 -3.48
C ILE A 51 13.22 4.60 -3.70
N MET A 52 14.44 4.05 -3.60
CA MET A 52 15.69 4.82 -3.66
C MET A 52 15.80 5.78 -4.87
N PRO A 53 15.40 5.41 -6.11
CA PRO A 53 15.40 6.32 -7.26
C PRO A 53 14.53 7.58 -7.11
N TYR A 54 13.57 7.59 -6.18
CA TYR A 54 12.63 8.70 -5.97
C TYR A 54 13.11 9.68 -4.88
N THR A 55 14.25 9.40 -4.24
CA THR A 55 14.87 10.29 -3.26
C THR A 55 15.43 11.58 -3.91
N PRO A 56 15.46 12.73 -3.20
CA PRO A 56 14.99 12.96 -1.83
C PRO A 56 13.48 13.24 -1.77
N PHE A 57 12.82 12.86 -0.68
CA PHE A 57 11.44 13.22 -0.37
C PHE A 57 11.29 13.42 1.14
N ASP A 58 10.25 14.13 1.56
CA ASP A 58 10.10 14.64 2.93
C ASP A 58 9.55 13.58 3.89
N LYS A 59 8.57 12.79 3.43
CA LYS A 59 7.85 11.83 4.27
C LYS A 59 7.44 10.58 3.50
N LEU A 60 7.52 9.43 4.18
CA LEU A 60 6.75 8.25 3.80
C LEU A 60 5.29 8.43 4.27
N VAL A 61 4.33 7.94 3.51
CA VAL A 61 2.92 7.94 3.89
C VAL A 61 2.35 6.55 3.72
N THR A 62 1.54 6.11 4.68
CA THR A 62 0.85 4.82 4.60
C THR A 62 -0.57 4.93 5.09
N MET A 63 -1.40 3.93 4.81
CA MET A 63 -2.77 3.84 5.29
C MET A 63 -2.84 2.79 6.40
N GLU A 64 -3.70 3.02 7.40
CA GLU A 64 -3.88 1.99 8.42
C GLU A 64 -4.61 0.75 7.87
N ALA A 65 -4.29 -0.46 8.34
CA ALA A 65 -3.31 -0.78 9.37
C ALA A 65 -2.06 -1.50 8.84
N MET A 66 -2.16 -2.22 7.72
CA MET A 66 -1.15 -3.20 7.31
C MET A 66 0.02 -2.61 6.53
N GLY A 67 -0.09 -1.40 5.98
CA GLY A 67 1.08 -0.66 5.52
C GLY A 67 1.98 -0.12 6.65
N ILE A 68 1.50 -0.06 7.90
CA ILE A 68 2.24 0.51 9.05
C ILE A 68 3.56 -0.23 9.34
N PRO A 69 3.61 -1.57 9.45
CA PRO A 69 4.87 -2.30 9.65
C PRO A 69 5.91 -2.01 8.55
N LEU A 70 5.47 -1.94 7.29
CA LEU A 70 6.34 -1.66 6.14
C LEU A 70 6.90 -0.24 6.20
N ALA A 71 6.03 0.76 6.38
CA ALA A 71 6.43 2.15 6.49
C ALA A 71 7.33 2.41 7.71
N THR A 72 7.08 1.73 8.83
CA THR A 72 7.92 1.81 10.03
C THR A 72 9.34 1.30 9.75
N SER A 73 9.44 0.12 9.14
CA SER A 73 10.75 -0.47 8.81
C SER A 73 11.52 0.38 7.79
N LEU A 74 10.84 0.83 6.73
CA LEU A 74 11.43 1.73 5.72
C LEU A 74 11.86 3.07 6.32
N SER A 75 11.08 3.64 7.23
CA SER A 75 11.41 4.91 7.90
C SER A 75 12.74 4.82 8.65
N LEU A 76 12.94 3.74 9.41
CA LEU A 76 14.18 3.47 10.11
C LEU A 76 15.36 3.25 9.16
N GLU A 77 15.13 2.52 8.07
CA GLU A 77 16.17 2.18 7.10
C GLU A 77 16.61 3.32 6.17
N LEU A 78 15.67 4.22 5.84
CA LEU A 78 15.91 5.37 4.96
C LEU A 78 16.23 6.65 5.74
N ASN A 79 16.03 6.64 7.07
CA ASN A 79 16.11 7.82 7.93
C ASN A 79 15.17 8.95 7.46
N ILE A 80 13.94 8.58 7.08
CA ILE A 80 12.88 9.49 6.61
C ILE A 80 11.66 9.31 7.51
N PRO A 81 11.05 10.38 8.06
CA PRO A 81 9.86 10.26 8.89
C PRO A 81 8.67 9.71 8.09
N PHE A 82 7.71 9.08 8.77
CA PHE A 82 6.48 8.63 8.13
C PHE A 82 5.21 9.11 8.84
N THR A 83 4.11 9.17 8.11
CA THR A 83 2.79 9.56 8.60
C THR A 83 1.75 8.54 8.16
N ILE A 84 0.72 8.36 9.00
CA ILE A 84 -0.31 7.35 8.80
C ILE A 84 -1.65 8.05 8.53
N ILE A 85 -2.30 7.69 7.42
CA ILE A 85 -3.69 8.05 7.13
C ILE A 85 -4.61 7.10 7.91
N ARG A 86 -5.56 7.64 8.66
CA ARG A 86 -6.33 6.92 9.70
C ARG A 86 -7.82 6.90 9.36
N LYS A 87 -8.57 5.86 9.74
CA LYS A 87 -10.05 5.84 9.72
C LYS A 87 -10.65 6.63 10.89
N ARG A 88 -9.85 6.89 11.93
CA ARG A 88 -10.24 7.70 13.08
C ARG A 88 -9.95 9.18 12.82
N SER A 89 -10.98 10.03 12.96
CA SER A 89 -10.84 11.48 13.04
C SER A 89 -10.27 11.91 14.41
N TYR A 90 -9.35 12.87 14.37
CA TYR A 90 -8.80 13.57 15.54
C TYR A 90 -9.35 14.99 15.68
N LYS A 91 -10.09 15.50 14.69
CA LYS A 91 -10.66 16.86 14.66
C LYS A 91 -9.58 17.95 14.80
N LEU A 92 -8.42 17.72 14.18
CA LEU A 92 -7.36 18.72 14.11
C LEU A 92 -7.70 19.79 13.06
N PRO A 93 -7.14 21.02 13.17
CA PRO A 93 -7.43 22.10 12.23
C PRO A 93 -7.15 21.77 10.75
N ASP A 94 -6.07 21.02 10.48
CA ASP A 94 -5.64 20.63 9.12
C ASP A 94 -5.94 19.15 8.82
N GLU A 95 -7.02 18.62 9.38
CA GLU A 95 -7.47 17.26 9.11
C GLU A 95 -8.31 17.22 7.82
N HIS A 96 -7.90 16.42 6.83
CA HIS A 96 -8.58 16.31 5.55
C HIS A 96 -9.33 14.97 5.44
N PRO A 97 -10.68 14.98 5.39
CA PRO A 97 -11.47 13.78 5.22
C PRO A 97 -11.46 13.30 3.76
N VAL A 98 -11.14 12.02 3.57
CA VAL A 98 -11.20 11.30 2.31
C VAL A 98 -12.43 10.40 2.35
N LYS A 99 -13.45 10.73 1.56
CA LYS A 99 -14.68 9.92 1.47
C LYS A 99 -14.51 8.86 0.39
N GLN A 100 -14.55 7.60 0.79
CA GLN A 100 -14.61 6.47 -0.12
C GLN A 100 -16.06 6.00 -0.22
N LYS A 101 -16.63 6.04 -1.43
CA LYS A 101 -17.89 5.37 -1.73
C LYS A 101 -17.60 4.09 -2.50
N THR A 102 -17.83 2.95 -1.87
CA THR A 102 -18.01 1.69 -2.59
C THR A 102 -19.51 1.43 -2.69
N GLY A 103 -19.97 0.66 -3.69
CA GLY A 103 -21.40 0.37 -3.88
C GLY A 103 -22.10 -0.27 -2.68
N TYR A 104 -21.34 -0.80 -1.71
CA TYR A 104 -21.86 -1.51 -0.53
C TYR A 104 -21.45 -0.88 0.81
N SER A 105 -20.52 0.09 0.83
CA SER A 105 -20.12 0.78 2.07
C SER A 105 -19.50 2.14 1.81
N GLU A 106 -19.79 3.10 2.70
CA GLU A 106 -19.06 4.35 2.79
C GLU A 106 -18.03 4.23 3.92
N SER A 107 -16.76 4.47 3.60
CA SER A 107 -15.68 4.57 4.58
C SER A 107 -15.06 5.97 4.50
N THR A 108 -14.58 6.48 5.63
CA THR A 108 -13.88 7.76 5.67
C THR A 108 -12.49 7.55 6.24
N LEU A 109 -11.50 8.05 5.52
CA LEU A 109 -10.13 8.19 5.99
C LEU A 109 -9.85 9.66 6.30
N PHE A 110 -8.84 9.91 7.11
CA PHE A 110 -8.45 11.23 7.58
C PHE A 110 -6.94 11.40 7.38
N ILE A 111 -6.57 12.33 6.51
CA ILE A 111 -5.18 12.72 6.27
C ILE A 111 -4.84 13.82 7.27
N ASN A 112 -3.75 13.62 8.00
CA ASN A 112 -3.16 14.57 8.95
C ASN A 112 -1.64 14.58 8.73
N GLY A 113 -0.93 15.57 9.28
CA GLY A 113 0.55 15.56 9.33
C GLY A 113 1.26 15.84 8.00
N LEU A 114 0.52 16.25 6.97
CA LEU A 114 1.05 16.66 5.67
C LEU A 114 0.79 18.15 5.44
N GLN A 115 1.71 18.79 4.73
CA GLN A 115 1.66 20.20 4.40
C GLN A 115 1.71 20.41 2.89
N LYS A 116 1.20 21.56 2.44
CA LYS A 116 1.34 21.99 1.04
C LYS A 116 2.81 21.95 0.61
N ASN A 117 3.05 21.42 -0.59
CA ASN A 117 4.34 21.21 -1.22
C ASN A 117 5.23 20.11 -0.61
N ASP A 118 4.76 19.37 0.41
CA ASP A 118 5.45 18.15 0.85
C ASP A 118 5.63 17.22 -0.35
N SER A 119 6.85 16.71 -0.55
CA SER A 119 7.13 15.62 -1.47
C SER A 119 7.08 14.31 -0.70
N ILE A 120 6.22 13.38 -1.11
CA ILE A 120 6.01 12.14 -0.39
C ILE A 120 6.12 10.91 -1.28
N VAL A 121 6.37 9.77 -0.65
CA VAL A 121 6.21 8.45 -1.25
C VAL A 121 5.19 7.68 -0.42
N ILE A 122 4.18 7.10 -1.07
CA ILE A 122 3.19 6.26 -0.40
C ILE A 122 3.70 4.81 -0.41
N VAL A 123 3.58 4.12 0.73
CA VAL A 123 3.86 2.69 0.85
C VAL A 123 2.67 2.00 1.52
N ASP A 124 2.18 0.92 0.93
CA ASP A 124 1.09 0.13 1.48
C ASP A 124 1.31 -1.38 1.31
N ASP A 125 0.52 -2.20 1.99
CA ASP A 125 0.65 -3.66 1.89
C ASP A 125 0.02 -4.22 0.62
N VAL A 126 -1.18 -3.74 0.25
CA VAL A 126 -1.94 -4.33 -0.85
C VAL A 126 -2.67 -3.29 -1.71
N LEU A 127 -2.59 -3.46 -3.02
CA LEU A 127 -3.52 -2.82 -3.97
C LEU A 127 -4.52 -3.86 -4.47
N SER A 128 -5.81 -3.52 -4.40
CA SER A 128 -6.89 -4.36 -4.92
C SER A 128 -7.67 -3.61 -6.00
N THR A 129 -8.88 -3.13 -5.73
CA THR A 129 -9.65 -2.35 -6.71
C THR A 129 -9.10 -0.94 -6.95
N GLY A 130 -8.21 -0.46 -6.08
CA GLY A 130 -7.58 0.87 -6.18
C GLY A 130 -8.42 2.04 -5.66
N GLY A 131 -9.73 1.88 -5.43
CA GLY A 131 -10.60 3.01 -5.06
C GLY A 131 -10.22 3.73 -3.75
N THR A 132 -9.57 3.04 -2.80
CA THR A 132 -9.01 3.71 -1.60
C THR A 132 -7.87 4.65 -2.00
N LEU A 133 -6.91 4.13 -2.76
CA LEU A 133 -5.73 4.88 -3.19
C LEU A 133 -6.14 6.05 -4.09
N GLU A 134 -7.08 5.84 -5.01
CA GLU A 134 -7.63 6.88 -5.88
C GLU A 134 -8.19 8.07 -5.07
N ALA A 135 -9.06 7.80 -4.09
CA ALA A 135 -9.64 8.84 -3.25
C ALA A 135 -8.58 9.60 -2.43
N VAL A 136 -7.57 8.88 -1.94
CA VAL A 136 -6.43 9.47 -1.22
C VAL A 136 -5.60 10.37 -2.16
N LEU A 137 -5.21 9.87 -3.33
CA LEU A 137 -4.44 10.64 -4.32
C LEU A 137 -5.20 11.90 -4.77
N HIS A 138 -6.52 11.78 -4.97
CA HIS A 138 -7.37 12.93 -5.28
C HIS A 138 -7.32 14.00 -4.19
N THR A 139 -7.43 13.59 -2.93
CA THR A 139 -7.40 14.53 -1.79
C THR A 139 -6.01 15.14 -1.61
N LEU A 140 -4.94 14.35 -1.75
CA LEU A 140 -3.55 14.85 -1.69
C LEU A 140 -3.25 15.87 -2.80
N LYS A 141 -3.80 15.66 -4.00
CA LYS A 141 -3.73 16.63 -5.09
C LYS A 141 -4.39 17.96 -4.72
N GLN A 142 -5.57 17.93 -4.09
CA GLN A 142 -6.24 19.14 -3.59
C GLN A 142 -5.44 19.84 -2.49
N MET A 143 -4.72 19.08 -1.67
CA MET A 143 -3.80 19.60 -0.64
C MET A 143 -2.50 20.19 -1.24
N ASN A 144 -2.28 20.07 -2.55
CA ASN A 144 -1.02 20.41 -3.23
C ASN A 144 0.19 19.67 -2.64
N VAL A 145 0.01 18.40 -2.26
CA VAL A 145 1.09 17.49 -1.88
C VAL A 145 1.64 16.82 -3.14
N ASN A 146 2.96 16.76 -3.27
CA ASN A 146 3.65 16.14 -4.39
C ASN A 146 3.88 14.64 -4.11
N VAL A 147 2.98 13.79 -4.61
CA VAL A 147 3.15 12.33 -4.52
C VAL A 147 4.11 11.88 -5.61
N LYS A 148 5.32 11.46 -5.24
CA LYS A 148 6.35 11.03 -6.21
C LYS A 148 6.10 9.66 -6.79
N ALA A 149 5.64 8.73 -5.96
CA ALA A 149 5.33 7.35 -6.33
C ALA A 149 4.52 6.67 -5.22
N VAL A 150 3.90 5.56 -5.57
CA VAL A 150 3.23 4.62 -4.67
C VAL A 150 3.87 3.26 -4.82
N PHE A 151 4.22 2.62 -3.71
CA PHE A 151 4.71 1.25 -3.69
C PHE A 151 3.82 0.37 -2.85
N VAL A 152 3.44 -0.79 -3.37
CA VAL A 152 2.71 -1.81 -2.61
C VAL A 152 3.47 -3.13 -2.57
N ALA A 153 3.33 -3.89 -1.49
CA ALA A 153 3.94 -5.21 -1.46
C ALA A 153 3.25 -6.15 -2.46
N VAL A 154 1.91 -6.17 -2.48
CA VAL A 154 1.11 -7.10 -3.29
C VAL A 154 0.08 -6.34 -4.12
N ASP A 155 0.03 -6.58 -5.43
CA ASP A 155 -1.06 -6.11 -6.30
C ASP A 155 -1.98 -7.29 -6.67
N LYS A 156 -3.28 -7.14 -6.46
CA LYS A 156 -4.31 -8.18 -6.68
C LYS A 156 -5.15 -7.95 -7.95
N GLY A 157 -4.79 -6.98 -8.81
CA GLY A 157 -5.52 -6.72 -10.05
C GLY A 157 -4.92 -5.60 -10.89
N ASP A 158 -5.64 -5.14 -11.92
CA ASP A 158 -5.07 -4.20 -12.90
C ASP A 158 -5.12 -2.72 -12.46
N ALA A 159 -5.46 -2.44 -11.20
CA ALA A 159 -5.70 -1.08 -10.73
C ALA A 159 -4.44 -0.20 -10.78
N ALA A 160 -3.24 -0.76 -10.56
CA ALA A 160 -1.99 -0.01 -10.58
C ALA A 160 -1.77 0.70 -11.92
N LYS A 161 -1.94 -0.02 -13.04
CA LYS A 161 -1.70 0.51 -14.40
C LYS A 161 -2.68 1.63 -14.73
N THR A 162 -3.97 1.41 -14.48
CA THR A 162 -5.02 2.39 -14.74
C THR A 162 -4.80 3.65 -13.90
N LEU A 163 -4.65 3.52 -12.58
CA LEU A 163 -4.46 4.66 -11.69
C LEU A 163 -3.17 5.42 -11.98
N SER A 164 -2.09 4.72 -12.30
CA SER A 164 -0.82 5.35 -12.69
C SER A 164 -0.99 6.23 -13.93
N SER A 165 -1.69 5.71 -14.96
CA SER A 165 -1.99 6.48 -16.18
C SER A 165 -2.91 7.68 -15.93
N GLU A 166 -3.93 7.54 -15.10
CA GLU A 166 -4.91 8.61 -14.85
C GLU A 166 -4.34 9.73 -13.98
N THR A 167 -3.47 9.39 -13.04
CA THR A 167 -2.90 10.34 -12.08
C THR A 167 -1.53 10.89 -12.50
N ASN A 168 -0.86 10.22 -13.45
CA ASN A 168 0.54 10.45 -13.82
C ASN A 168 1.50 10.32 -12.61
N ILE A 169 1.18 9.39 -11.71
CA ILE A 169 2.00 9.02 -10.54
C ILE A 169 2.41 7.56 -10.72
N PRO A 170 3.71 7.21 -10.69
CA PRO A 170 4.15 5.82 -10.72
C PRO A 170 3.55 5.01 -9.56
N ILE A 171 2.92 3.89 -9.89
CA ILE A 171 2.39 2.91 -8.92
C ILE A 171 3.04 1.57 -9.24
N GLU A 172 3.84 1.07 -8.30
CA GLU A 172 4.63 -0.15 -8.47
C GLU A 172 4.32 -1.16 -7.36
N SER A 173 4.38 -2.45 -7.69
CA SER A 173 4.25 -3.54 -6.73
C SER A 173 5.51 -4.40 -6.70
N LEU A 174 5.74 -5.15 -5.62
CA LEU A 174 6.77 -6.21 -5.61
C LEU A 174 6.29 -7.46 -6.34
N VAL A 175 5.02 -7.79 -6.20
CA VAL A 175 4.43 -8.98 -6.81
C VAL A 175 3.00 -8.69 -7.22
N HIS A 176 2.62 -9.20 -8.39
CA HIS A 176 1.24 -9.22 -8.85
C HIS A 176 0.69 -10.64 -8.68
N ILE A 177 -0.54 -10.75 -8.16
CA ILE A 177 -1.20 -12.04 -7.91
C ILE A 177 -2.64 -12.04 -8.39
N SER A 178 -3.12 -13.23 -8.73
CA SER A 178 -4.55 -13.53 -8.85
C SER A 178 -4.92 -14.70 -7.92
N VAL A 179 -6.16 -14.72 -7.41
CA VAL A 179 -6.61 -15.71 -6.43
C VAL A 179 -7.72 -16.55 -7.02
N SER A 180 -7.51 -17.87 -7.07
CA SER A 180 -8.52 -18.87 -7.44
C SER A 180 -9.09 -19.55 -6.19
N GLU A 181 -10.01 -20.49 -6.36
CA GLU A 181 -10.57 -21.27 -5.23
C GLU A 181 -9.50 -22.01 -4.41
N LYS A 182 -8.44 -22.48 -5.08
CA LYS A 182 -7.46 -23.39 -4.45
C LYS A 182 -6.04 -22.84 -4.40
N ASN A 183 -5.72 -21.86 -5.25
CA ASN A 183 -4.34 -21.40 -5.42
C ASN A 183 -4.26 -19.88 -5.56
N VAL A 184 -3.16 -19.33 -5.03
CA VAL A 184 -2.66 -18.01 -5.40
C VAL A 184 -1.76 -18.17 -6.61
N HIS A 185 -2.12 -17.53 -7.72
CA HIS A 185 -1.30 -17.45 -8.91
C HIS A 185 -0.44 -16.19 -8.81
N ILE A 186 0.86 -16.35 -8.99
CA ILE A 186 1.80 -15.23 -9.04
C ILE A 186 2.10 -14.96 -10.51
N ASP A 187 1.89 -13.72 -10.93
CA ASP A 187 2.19 -13.32 -12.29
C ASP A 187 3.68 -12.97 -12.38
N THR A 188 4.45 -13.83 -13.04
CA THR A 188 5.90 -13.68 -13.22
C THR A 188 6.25 -12.84 -14.46
N ASN A 189 5.29 -12.09 -14.99
CA ASN A 189 5.51 -11.27 -16.18
C ASN A 189 6.02 -9.89 -15.75
N ASP A 190 7.34 -9.78 -15.61
CA ASP A 190 8.08 -8.52 -15.78
C ASP A 190 8.36 -8.28 -17.28
#